data_AF-A0A965M5X4-F1
#
_entry.id   AF-A0A965M5X4-F1
#
_cell.length_a   1.000
_cell.length_b   1.000
_cell.length_c   1.000
_cell.angle_alpha   90.00
_cell.angle_beta   90.00
_cell.angle_gamma   90.00
#
_symmetry.space_group_name_H-M   'P 1'
#
loop_
_entity.id
_entity.type
_entity.pdbx_description
1 polymer ?
#
loop_
_entity_poly.entity_id
_entity_poly.type
_entity_poly.pdbx_seq_one_letter_code
_entity_poly.pdbx_strand_id
1 'polypeptide(L)'
;MKTKLLTRNQNSPKLSILREIKKSQGLSVTELCQRVGLSYMGIKQHCIGLEREGYLDTWRRPKGMGRPEKAYRLTDGAKEFFPSRYPQFSLQILDSVKEIYGSLGPEKILHNIYKAETQRYETKLEKLDGESRFRGLAQLREEDGYMAEYSFDNSSRTHRITEFNSAIQDCLDSFPMIRDYERQMFEKILRAKVRRDEERISGLYRCTYSAVSAS
;
A
#
# COMPACT_ATOMS: atom_id res chain seq x y z
N MET A 1 -4.77 6.40 8.79
CA MET A 1 -6.18 6.02 9.07
C MET A 1 -6.45 4.51 9.05
N LYS A 2 -5.86 3.70 8.13
CA LYS A 2 -5.97 2.22 8.11
C LYS A 2 -5.73 1.58 9.48
N THR A 3 -4.69 2.00 10.19
CA THR A 3 -4.37 1.52 11.54
C THR A 3 -5.51 1.77 12.55
N LYS A 4 -6.22 2.90 12.51
CA LYS A 4 -7.29 3.20 13.50
C LYS A 4 -8.54 2.34 13.29
N LEU A 5 -8.87 1.94 12.07
CA LEU A 5 -9.99 1.01 11.79
C LEU A 5 -9.63 -0.43 12.18
N LEU A 6 -8.40 -0.87 11.88
CA LEU A 6 -7.87 -2.15 12.38
C LEU A 6 -7.76 -2.15 13.90
N THR A 7 -7.42 -1.01 14.51
CA THR A 7 -7.36 -0.85 15.97
C THR A 7 -8.75 -0.69 16.61
N ARG A 8 -9.78 -0.21 15.88
CA ARG A 8 -11.17 -0.11 16.40
C ARG A 8 -11.88 -1.45 16.46
N ASN A 9 -11.43 -2.43 15.69
CA ASN A 9 -11.94 -3.80 15.76
C ASN A 9 -11.22 -4.60 16.86
N GLN A 10 -11.05 -4.01 18.07
CA GLN A 10 -10.35 -4.63 19.21
C GLN A 10 -10.93 -5.99 19.61
N ASN A 11 -12.18 -6.26 19.21
CA ASN A 11 -12.89 -7.50 19.51
C ASN A 11 -12.83 -8.54 18.38
N SER A 12 -12.07 -8.33 17.30
CA SER A 12 -11.87 -9.36 16.29
C SER A 12 -10.97 -10.47 16.86
N PRO A 13 -11.45 -11.73 16.93
CA PRO A 13 -10.64 -12.86 17.37
C PRO A 13 -9.33 -13.01 16.59
N LYS A 14 -9.36 -12.76 15.28
CA LYS A 14 -8.18 -12.80 14.40
C LYS A 14 -7.12 -11.78 14.82
N LEU A 15 -7.52 -10.53 15.10
CA LEU A 15 -6.57 -9.48 15.53
C LEU A 15 -5.98 -9.76 16.90
N SER A 16 -6.78 -10.31 17.83
CA SER A 16 -6.28 -10.71 19.14
C SER A 16 -5.22 -11.81 19.03
N ILE A 17 -5.45 -12.82 18.19
CA ILE A 17 -4.46 -13.86 17.88
C ILE A 17 -3.17 -13.24 17.31
N LEU A 18 -3.27 -12.40 16.28
CA LEU A 18 -2.09 -11.75 15.67
C LEU A 18 -1.30 -10.92 16.68
N ARG A 19 -1.97 -10.19 17.59
CA ARG A 19 -1.33 -9.41 18.66
C ARG A 19 -0.60 -10.28 19.67
N GLU A 20 -1.19 -11.40 20.09
CA GLU A 20 -0.52 -12.30 21.03
C GLU A 20 0.69 -12.98 20.41
N ILE A 21 0.60 -13.40 19.14
CA ILE A 21 1.74 -13.95 18.42
C ILE A 21 2.84 -12.88 18.26
N LYS A 22 2.50 -11.63 17.92
CA LYS A 22 3.46 -10.51 17.77
C LYS A 22 4.33 -10.28 19.00
N LYS A 23 3.78 -10.50 20.20
CA LYS A 23 4.45 -10.34 21.50
C LYS A 23 5.20 -11.60 21.95
N SER A 24 5.49 -12.53 21.05
CA SER A 24 6.12 -13.82 21.37
C SER A 24 7.04 -14.30 20.23
N GLN A 25 7.66 -15.47 20.41
CA GLN A 25 8.44 -16.17 19.38
C GLN A 25 7.59 -17.22 18.62
N GLY A 26 6.28 -17.07 18.66
CA GLY A 26 5.30 -18.03 18.15
C GLY A 26 4.55 -18.75 19.26
N LEU A 27 3.29 -19.11 18.97
CA LEU A 27 2.39 -19.72 19.95
C LEU A 27 1.66 -20.93 19.35
N SER A 28 1.53 -21.98 20.15
CA SER A 28 0.61 -23.08 19.89
C SER A 28 -0.85 -22.65 20.05
N VAL A 29 -1.77 -23.44 19.52
CA VAL A 29 -3.22 -23.21 19.70
C VAL A 29 -3.57 -23.21 21.19
N THR A 30 -2.97 -24.08 22.00
CA THR A 30 -3.23 -24.17 23.44
C THR A 30 -2.80 -22.90 24.17
N GLU A 31 -1.61 -22.37 23.88
CA GLU A 31 -1.15 -21.11 24.47
C GLU A 31 -2.03 -19.93 24.04
N LEU A 32 -2.47 -19.92 22.77
CA LEU A 32 -3.40 -18.91 22.28
C LEU A 32 -4.76 -18.98 22.97
N CYS A 33 -5.26 -20.17 23.29
CA CYS A 33 -6.50 -20.32 24.09
C CYS A 33 -6.36 -19.65 25.45
N GLN A 34 -5.24 -19.87 26.13
CA GLN A 34 -4.98 -19.28 27.44
C GLN A 34 -4.87 -17.75 27.40
N ARG A 35 -4.28 -17.20 26.32
CA ARG A 35 -4.07 -15.75 26.19
C ARG A 35 -5.28 -14.99 25.64
N VAL A 36 -6.04 -15.60 24.73
CA VAL A 36 -7.15 -14.94 24.03
C VAL A 36 -8.51 -15.28 24.67
N GLY A 37 -8.61 -16.38 25.42
CA GLY A 37 -9.85 -16.77 26.12
C GLY A 37 -10.92 -17.40 25.23
N LEU A 38 -10.54 -17.97 24.08
CA LEU A 38 -11.47 -18.64 23.16
C LEU A 38 -11.27 -20.16 23.17
N SER A 39 -12.27 -20.89 22.67
CA SER A 39 -12.20 -22.34 22.55
C SER A 39 -11.08 -22.78 21.60
N TYR A 40 -10.54 -23.97 21.84
CA TYR A 40 -9.47 -24.55 21.02
C TYR A 40 -9.85 -24.63 19.53
N MET A 41 -11.09 -25.04 19.22
CA MET A 41 -11.57 -25.06 17.83
C MET A 41 -11.73 -23.66 17.24
N GLY A 42 -12.18 -22.67 18.03
CA GLY A 42 -12.27 -21.28 17.58
C GLY A 42 -10.90 -20.72 17.19
N ILE A 43 -9.91 -20.85 18.07
CA ILE A 43 -8.52 -20.43 17.78
C ILE A 43 -7.97 -21.18 16.57
N LYS A 44 -8.10 -22.52 16.53
CA LYS A 44 -7.57 -23.34 15.44
C LYS A 44 -8.10 -22.91 14.09
N GLN A 45 -9.42 -22.66 13.98
CA GLN A 45 -10.03 -22.21 12.72
C GLN A 45 -9.52 -20.83 12.29
N HIS A 46 -9.41 -19.88 13.22
CA HIS A 46 -8.84 -18.57 12.91
C HIS A 46 -7.37 -18.67 12.47
N CYS A 47 -6.55 -19.49 13.13
CA CYS A 47 -5.16 -19.70 12.75
C CYS A 47 -5.03 -20.33 11.36
N ILE A 48 -5.87 -21.31 11.01
CA ILE A 48 -5.90 -21.91 9.66
C ILE A 48 -6.29 -20.86 8.62
N GLY A 49 -7.30 -20.03 8.90
CA GLY A 49 -7.72 -18.96 8.00
C GLY A 49 -6.61 -17.94 7.78
N LEU A 50 -5.94 -17.49 8.85
CA LEU A 50 -4.83 -16.55 8.78
C LEU A 50 -3.59 -17.15 8.09
N GLU A 51 -3.33 -18.45 8.25
CA GLU A 51 -2.28 -19.19 7.52
C GLU A 51 -2.59 -19.23 6.02
N ARG A 52 -3.84 -19.52 5.65
CA ARG A 52 -4.31 -19.50 4.25
C ARG A 52 -4.26 -18.10 3.63
N GLU A 53 -4.55 -17.06 4.42
CA GLU A 53 -4.44 -15.65 4.00
C GLU A 53 -2.98 -15.17 3.95
N GLY A 54 -2.01 -16.02 4.32
CA GLY A 54 -0.59 -15.72 4.24
C GLY A 54 -0.06 -14.85 5.38
N TYR A 55 -0.84 -14.63 6.45
CA TYR A 55 -0.47 -13.84 7.62
C TYR A 55 0.24 -14.64 8.70
N LEU A 56 0.04 -15.96 8.72
CA LEU A 56 0.73 -16.87 9.62
C LEU A 56 1.51 -17.93 8.85
N ASP A 57 2.64 -18.33 9.41
CA ASP A 57 3.31 -19.59 9.10
C ASP A 57 3.30 -20.51 10.31
N THR A 58 3.86 -21.71 10.16
CA THR A 58 3.95 -22.66 11.25
C THR A 58 5.36 -23.22 11.40
N TRP A 59 5.74 -23.45 12.66
CA TRP A 59 7.03 -23.98 13.03
C TRP A 59 6.86 -25.10 14.05
N ARG A 60 7.67 -26.15 13.92
CA ARG A 60 7.79 -27.22 14.92
C ARG A 60 8.75 -26.77 16.00
N ARG A 61 8.21 -26.27 17.11
CA ARG A 61 9.00 -25.82 18.26
C ARG A 61 9.42 -27.04 19.11
N PRO A 62 10.74 -27.29 19.29
CA PRO A 62 11.20 -28.36 20.17
C PRO A 62 10.65 -28.18 21.59
N LYS A 63 10.25 -29.29 22.21
CA LYS A 63 9.88 -29.35 23.63
C LYS A 63 10.88 -30.25 24.35
N GLY A 64 11.20 -29.93 25.60
CA GLY A 64 12.23 -30.65 26.38
C GLY A 64 12.01 -32.16 26.45
N MET A 65 10.75 -32.61 26.55
CA MET A 65 10.38 -34.02 26.49
C MET A 65 9.10 -34.18 25.66
N GLY A 66 9.11 -35.09 24.69
CA GLY A 66 7.98 -35.37 23.79
C GLY A 66 8.13 -34.83 22.36
N ARG A 67 7.08 -34.99 21.55
CA ARG A 67 7.06 -34.54 20.14
C ARG A 67 7.09 -33.01 20.08
N PRO A 68 7.89 -32.41 19.17
CA PRO A 68 7.84 -30.97 18.91
C PRO A 68 6.41 -30.49 18.65
N GLU A 69 6.05 -29.35 19.22
CA GLU A 69 4.71 -28.80 19.11
C GLU A 69 4.58 -27.85 17.91
N LYS A 70 3.39 -27.83 17.29
CA LYS A 70 3.09 -26.86 16.22
C LYS A 70 2.81 -25.49 16.84
N ALA A 71 3.67 -24.53 16.53
CA ALA A 71 3.48 -23.12 16.86
C ALA A 71 3.20 -22.30 15.59
N TYR A 72 2.34 -21.30 15.70
CA TYR A 72 2.06 -20.31 14.67
C TYR A 72 2.97 -19.09 14.87
N ARG A 73 3.51 -18.54 13.78
CA ARG A 73 4.28 -17.28 13.79
C ARG A 73 3.75 -16.34 12.71
N LEU A 74 4.07 -15.06 12.85
CA LEU A 74 3.70 -14.06 11.86
C LEU A 74 4.61 -14.15 10.64
N THR A 75 4.02 -13.97 9.47
CA THR A 75 4.76 -13.65 8.25
C THR A 75 4.94 -12.14 8.13
N ASP A 76 5.69 -11.71 7.12
CA ASP A 76 5.77 -10.30 6.75
C ASP A 76 4.42 -9.72 6.29
N GLY A 77 3.51 -10.55 5.76
CA GLY A 77 2.17 -10.12 5.36
C GLY A 77 1.36 -9.54 6.53
N ALA A 78 1.61 -10.02 7.75
CA ALA A 78 0.89 -9.51 8.92
C ALA A 78 1.30 -8.10 9.37
N LYS A 79 2.34 -7.50 8.78
CA LYS A 79 2.83 -6.14 9.15
C LYS A 79 1.74 -5.08 9.07
N GLU A 80 0.78 -5.22 8.15
CA GLU A 80 -0.32 -4.27 7.95
C GLU A 80 -1.25 -4.12 9.17
N PHE A 81 -1.31 -5.12 10.04
CA PHE A 81 -2.16 -5.11 11.24
C PHE A 81 -1.55 -4.36 12.43
N PHE A 82 -0.28 -3.97 12.34
CA PHE A 82 0.44 -3.35 13.45
C PHE A 82 0.66 -1.86 13.22
N PRO A 83 0.74 -1.06 14.30
CA PRO A 83 1.07 0.35 14.18
C PRO A 83 2.41 0.55 13.47
N SER A 84 2.44 1.54 12.57
CA SER A 84 3.67 1.98 11.90
C SER A 84 3.73 3.50 11.91
N ARG A 85 4.94 4.03 12.05
CA ARG A 85 5.26 5.46 11.97
C ARG A 85 5.94 5.83 10.65
N TYR A 86 6.04 4.90 9.68
CA TYR A 86 6.77 5.15 8.43
C TYR A 86 6.29 6.39 7.69
N PRO A 87 4.98 6.63 7.46
CA PRO A 87 4.54 7.81 6.72
C PRO A 87 4.97 9.12 7.40
N GLN A 88 4.77 9.21 8.72
CA GLN A 88 5.16 10.40 9.49
C GLN A 88 6.68 10.56 9.52
N PHE A 89 7.43 9.47 9.63
CA PHE A 89 8.89 9.52 9.64
C PHE A 89 9.46 9.94 8.27
N SER A 90 8.87 9.49 7.17
CA SER A 90 9.25 9.91 5.82
C SER A 90 9.04 11.42 5.60
N LEU A 91 7.94 11.98 6.09
CA LEU A 91 7.73 13.43 6.06
C LEU A 91 8.74 14.17 6.92
N GLN A 92 9.00 13.69 8.14
CA GLN A 92 10.01 14.27 9.02
C GLN A 92 11.41 14.29 8.37
N ILE A 93 11.75 13.27 7.58
CA ILE A 93 13.00 13.27 6.80
C ILE A 93 13.00 14.41 5.77
N LEU A 94 11.93 14.57 4.99
CA LEU A 94 11.84 15.64 3.99
C LEU A 94 11.87 17.04 4.64
N ASP A 95 11.19 17.22 5.77
CA ASP A 95 11.23 18.46 6.54
C ASP A 95 12.64 18.73 7.08
N SER A 96 13.33 17.70 7.62
CA SER A 96 14.72 17.84 8.09
C SER A 96 15.66 18.22 6.93
N VAL A 97 15.47 17.63 5.74
CA VAL A 97 16.25 18.01 4.55
C VAL A 97 15.98 19.46 4.17
N LYS A 98 14.74 19.92 4.27
CA LYS A 98 14.37 21.32 4.02
C LYS A 98 15.06 22.27 5.00
N GLU A 99 15.13 21.91 6.27
CA GLU A 99 15.79 22.71 7.31
C GLU A 99 17.30 22.79 7.10
N ILE A 100 17.94 21.67 6.75
CA ILE A 100 19.41 21.59 6.62
C ILE A 100 19.90 22.16 5.29
N TYR A 101 19.20 21.88 4.19
CA TYR A 101 19.66 22.16 2.82
C TYR A 101 18.79 23.20 2.07
N GLY A 102 17.81 23.80 2.76
CA GLY A 102 16.89 24.77 2.18
C GLY A 102 15.75 24.15 1.36
N SER A 103 14.89 25.02 0.83
CA SER A 103 13.66 24.63 0.13
C SER A 103 13.88 23.72 -1.08
N LEU A 104 15.01 23.86 -1.78
CA LEU A 104 15.37 23.05 -2.95
C LEU A 104 15.81 21.62 -2.61
N GLY A 105 16.16 21.35 -1.34
CA GLY A 105 16.63 20.03 -0.90
C GLY A 105 15.59 18.93 -1.15
N PRO A 106 14.38 19.03 -0.58
CA PRO A 106 13.30 18.07 -0.81
C PRO A 106 12.92 17.95 -2.28
N GLU A 107 12.92 19.07 -3.02
CA GLU A 107 12.58 19.09 -4.44
C GLU A 107 13.49 18.17 -5.27
N LYS A 108 14.81 18.26 -5.04
CA LYS A 108 15.80 17.41 -5.74
C LYS A 108 15.62 15.94 -5.40
N ILE A 109 15.32 15.62 -4.15
CA ILE A 109 15.06 14.24 -3.71
C ILE A 109 13.80 13.69 -4.39
N LEU A 110 12.69 14.45 -4.32
CA LEU A 110 11.42 14.07 -4.94
C LEU A 110 11.56 13.91 -6.45
N HIS A 111 12.27 14.82 -7.12
CA HIS A 111 12.57 14.69 -8.55
C HIS A 111 13.29 13.37 -8.86
N ASN A 112 14.32 13.01 -8.06
CA ASN A 112 15.06 11.78 -8.27
C ASN A 112 14.22 10.52 -8.02
N ILE A 113 13.34 10.55 -7.00
CA ILE A 113 12.37 9.47 -6.74
C ILE A 113 11.44 9.30 -7.94
N TYR A 114 10.85 10.38 -8.44
CA TYR A 114 9.94 10.32 -9.59
C TYR A 114 10.64 9.91 -10.88
N LYS A 115 11.91 10.27 -11.06
CA LYS A 115 12.73 9.77 -12.18
C LYS A 115 12.88 8.25 -12.13
N ALA A 116 13.19 7.70 -10.95
CA ALA A 116 13.33 6.25 -10.75
C ALA A 116 11.99 5.51 -10.92
N GLU A 117 10.90 6.04 -10.35
CA GLU A 117 9.55 5.49 -10.51
C GLU A 117 9.11 5.48 -11.97
N THR A 118 9.35 6.58 -12.70
CA THR A 118 9.06 6.66 -14.13
C THR A 118 9.78 5.55 -14.89
N GLN A 119 11.08 5.38 -14.65
CA GLN A 119 11.87 4.34 -15.31
C GLN A 119 11.34 2.94 -14.97
N ARG A 120 10.98 2.69 -13.70
CA ARG A 120 10.40 1.42 -13.24
C ARG A 120 9.14 1.06 -14.03
N TYR A 121 8.21 2.01 -14.19
CA TYR A 121 7.00 1.79 -14.98
C TYR A 121 7.30 1.65 -16.48
N GLU A 122 8.19 2.47 -17.04
CA GLU A 122 8.59 2.38 -18.44
C GLU A 122 9.12 0.98 -18.79
N THR A 123 9.97 0.41 -17.94
CA THR A 123 10.51 -0.95 -18.12
C THR A 123 9.40 -2.01 -18.08
N LYS A 124 8.49 -1.94 -17.10
CA LYS A 124 7.39 -2.94 -16.99
C LYS A 124 6.41 -2.86 -18.17
N LEU A 125 6.25 -1.68 -18.76
CA LEU A 125 5.30 -1.42 -19.83
C LEU A 125 5.95 -1.39 -21.23
N GLU A 126 7.25 -1.69 -21.37
CA GLU A 126 8.03 -1.44 -22.60
C GLU A 126 7.35 -1.94 -23.88
N LYS A 127 6.74 -3.14 -23.82
CA LYS A 127 6.10 -3.83 -24.94
C LYS A 127 4.64 -3.46 -25.18
N LEU A 128 4.07 -2.56 -24.38
CA LEU A 128 2.67 -2.15 -24.46
C LEU A 128 2.53 -0.78 -25.12
N ASP A 129 1.49 -0.62 -25.92
CA ASP A 129 1.13 0.63 -26.61
C ASP A 129 -0.37 0.94 -26.52
N GLY A 130 -0.75 2.16 -26.91
CA GLY A 130 -2.14 2.62 -26.95
C GLY A 130 -2.93 2.27 -25.68
N GLU A 131 -4.13 1.71 -25.87
CA GLU A 131 -5.01 1.27 -24.77
C GLU A 131 -4.34 0.26 -23.82
N SER A 132 -3.57 -0.70 -24.35
CA SER A 132 -2.94 -1.74 -23.52
C SER A 132 -1.95 -1.12 -22.52
N ARG A 133 -1.28 -0.04 -22.92
CA ARG A 133 -0.36 0.72 -22.07
C ARG A 133 -1.08 1.48 -20.96
N PHE A 134 -2.23 2.09 -21.27
CA PHE A 134 -3.08 2.73 -20.27
C PHE A 134 -3.61 1.74 -19.23
N ARG A 135 -4.09 0.58 -19.69
CA ARG A 135 -4.54 -0.50 -18.80
C ARG A 135 -3.39 -1.03 -17.92
N GLY A 136 -2.22 -1.24 -18.52
CA GLY A 136 -1.03 -1.68 -17.79
C GLY A 136 -0.58 -0.67 -16.73
N LEU A 137 -0.59 0.64 -17.03
CA LEU A 137 -0.27 1.66 -16.03
C LEU A 137 -1.31 1.67 -14.90
N ALA A 138 -2.61 1.61 -15.21
CA ALA A 138 -3.65 1.55 -14.18
C ALA A 138 -3.45 0.34 -13.25
N GLN A 139 -3.13 -0.84 -13.79
CA GLN A 139 -2.85 -2.02 -12.98
C GLN A 139 -1.63 -1.83 -12.06
N LEU A 140 -0.53 -1.24 -12.56
CA LEU A 140 0.64 -1.00 -11.72
C LEU A 140 0.34 0.01 -10.61
N ARG A 141 -0.48 1.03 -10.90
CA ARG A 141 -0.94 2.00 -9.89
C ARG A 141 -1.88 1.37 -8.86
N GLU A 142 -2.72 0.41 -9.25
CA GLU A 142 -3.50 -0.41 -8.32
C GLU A 142 -2.59 -1.19 -7.36
N GLU A 143 -1.57 -1.86 -7.89
CA GLU A 143 -0.57 -2.61 -7.11
C GLU A 143 0.20 -1.72 -6.12
N ASP A 144 0.48 -0.47 -6.50
CA ASP A 144 1.11 0.52 -5.62
C ASP A 144 0.12 1.17 -4.62
N GLY A 145 -1.15 0.78 -4.65
CA GLY A 145 -2.16 1.17 -3.67
C GLY A 145 -2.91 2.46 -4.00
N TYR A 146 -2.91 2.92 -5.25
CA TYR A 146 -3.65 4.13 -5.67
C TYR A 146 -5.13 3.87 -6.00
N MET A 147 -5.60 2.63 -5.92
CA MET A 147 -7.00 2.28 -6.26
C MET A 147 -7.35 2.78 -7.66
N ALA A 148 -6.62 2.29 -8.66
CA ALA A 148 -6.57 2.86 -9.99
C ALA A 148 -7.34 2.04 -11.02
N GLU A 149 -8.18 2.71 -11.80
CA GLU A 149 -9.01 2.10 -12.83
C GLU A 149 -8.78 2.76 -14.19
N TYR A 150 -8.72 1.93 -15.24
CA TYR A 150 -8.74 2.40 -16.63
C TYR A 150 -10.17 2.51 -17.15
N SER A 151 -10.44 3.55 -17.93
CA SER A 151 -11.67 3.70 -18.71
C SER A 151 -11.40 4.39 -20.05
N PHE A 152 -12.30 4.17 -21.02
CA PHE A 152 -12.33 4.91 -22.27
C PHE A 152 -13.62 5.75 -22.32
N ASP A 153 -13.47 7.05 -22.46
CA ASP A 153 -14.61 7.95 -22.62
C ASP A 153 -15.03 7.97 -24.08
N ASN A 154 -16.16 7.30 -24.39
CA ASN A 154 -16.68 7.21 -25.75
C ASN A 154 -17.13 8.57 -26.31
N SER A 155 -17.51 9.53 -25.44
CA SER A 155 -18.03 10.82 -25.88
C SER A 155 -16.91 11.74 -26.37
N SER A 156 -15.81 11.82 -25.63
CA SER A 156 -14.62 12.59 -26.00
C SER A 156 -13.58 11.78 -26.78
N ARG A 157 -13.78 10.46 -26.92
CA ARG A 157 -12.83 9.48 -27.48
C ARG A 157 -11.45 9.53 -26.81
N THR A 158 -11.43 9.66 -25.47
CA THR A 158 -10.19 9.80 -24.70
C THR A 158 -9.98 8.65 -23.72
N HIS A 159 -8.74 8.15 -23.65
CA HIS A 159 -8.30 7.24 -22.60
C HIS A 159 -8.18 7.95 -21.25
N ARG A 160 -8.56 7.27 -20.17
CA ARG A 160 -8.57 7.81 -18.81
C ARG A 160 -8.07 6.79 -17.80
N ILE A 161 -7.30 7.26 -16.83
CA ILE A 161 -6.98 6.53 -15.59
C ILE A 161 -7.55 7.34 -14.43
N THR A 162 -8.32 6.70 -13.55
CA THR A 162 -8.89 7.32 -12.36
C THR A 162 -8.37 6.63 -11.11
N GLU A 163 -7.79 7.39 -10.20
CA GLU A 163 -7.30 6.93 -8.91
C GLU A 163 -8.26 7.36 -7.81
N PHE A 164 -8.74 6.42 -6.99
CA PHE A 164 -9.65 6.68 -5.88
C PHE A 164 -8.93 6.79 -4.52
N ASN A 165 -7.62 6.61 -4.51
CA ASN A 165 -6.77 6.83 -3.34
C ASN A 165 -5.42 7.41 -3.76
N SER A 166 -4.79 8.21 -2.90
CA SER A 166 -3.37 8.48 -3.02
C SER A 166 -2.60 7.71 -1.95
N ALA A 167 -1.70 6.82 -2.38
CA ALA A 167 -0.82 6.08 -1.48
C ALA A 167 0.14 7.01 -0.69
N ILE A 168 0.31 8.25 -1.15
CA ILE A 168 1.22 9.26 -0.60
C ILE A 168 0.50 10.59 -0.31
N GLN A 169 -0.79 10.55 0.04
CA GLN A 169 -1.62 11.75 0.23
C GLN A 169 -0.97 12.80 1.14
N ASP A 170 -0.39 12.37 2.28
CA ASP A 170 0.24 13.28 3.23
C ASP A 170 1.46 14.00 2.60
N CYS A 171 2.20 13.32 1.70
CA CYS A 171 3.30 13.93 0.93
C CYS A 171 2.79 14.91 -0.13
N LEU A 172 1.72 14.58 -0.86
CA LEU A 172 1.08 15.47 -1.83
C LEU A 172 0.58 16.77 -1.20
N ASP A 173 0.04 16.68 0.02
CA ASP A 173 -0.46 17.84 0.75
C ASP A 173 0.71 18.71 1.27
N SER A 174 1.82 18.10 1.68
CA SER A 174 3.01 18.82 2.19
C SER A 174 3.90 19.38 1.07
N PHE A 175 3.94 18.73 -0.09
CA PHE A 175 4.78 19.07 -1.24
C PHE A 175 3.95 19.11 -2.53
N PRO A 176 3.23 20.22 -2.82
CA PRO A 176 2.30 20.30 -3.95
C PRO A 176 2.92 20.03 -5.32
N MET A 177 4.23 20.31 -5.48
CA MET A 177 5.01 20.03 -6.69
C MET A 177 4.95 18.56 -7.15
N ILE A 178 4.66 17.64 -6.22
CA ILE A 178 4.50 16.22 -6.53
C ILE A 178 3.40 16.01 -7.58
N ARG A 179 2.34 16.85 -7.60
CA ARG A 179 1.28 16.78 -8.61
C ARG A 179 1.81 16.98 -10.03
N ASP A 180 2.78 17.88 -10.19
CA ASP A 180 3.44 18.11 -11.48
C ASP A 180 4.33 16.94 -11.88
N TYR A 181 5.04 16.33 -10.92
CA TYR A 181 5.84 15.14 -11.17
C TYR A 181 4.99 13.93 -11.52
N GLU A 182 3.84 13.72 -10.86
CA GLU A 182 2.88 12.69 -11.24
C GLU A 182 2.38 12.91 -12.67
N ARG A 183 1.95 14.15 -13.01
CA ARG A 183 1.52 14.46 -14.38
C ARG A 183 2.62 14.15 -15.40
N GLN A 184 3.84 14.65 -15.18
CA GLN A 184 4.98 14.45 -16.09
C GLN A 184 5.33 12.97 -16.24
N MET A 185 5.30 12.21 -15.15
CA MET A 185 5.49 10.76 -15.15
C MET A 185 4.42 10.07 -16.00
N PHE A 186 3.14 10.41 -15.81
CA PHE A 186 2.05 9.87 -16.63
C PHE A 186 2.22 10.24 -18.11
N GLU A 187 2.56 11.50 -18.43
CA GLU A 187 2.78 11.92 -19.81
C GLU A 187 3.90 11.13 -20.48
N LYS A 188 5.02 10.98 -19.77
CA LYS A 188 6.19 10.27 -20.26
C LYS A 188 5.90 8.78 -20.44
N ILE A 189 5.30 8.13 -19.43
CA ILE A 189 4.95 6.72 -19.51
C ILE A 189 3.96 6.49 -20.64
N LEU A 190 2.85 7.24 -20.70
CA LEU A 190 1.78 7.01 -21.67
C LEU A 190 2.12 7.52 -23.08
N ARG A 191 3.22 8.26 -23.23
CA ARG A 191 3.65 8.88 -24.50
C ARG A 191 2.57 9.81 -25.08
N ALA A 192 1.83 10.48 -24.19
CA ALA A 192 0.73 11.35 -24.54
C ALA A 192 0.67 12.52 -23.55
N LYS A 193 0.15 13.67 -23.99
CA LYS A 193 -0.19 14.75 -23.05
C LYS A 193 -1.35 14.32 -22.18
N VAL A 194 -1.32 14.66 -20.89
CA VAL A 194 -2.36 14.28 -19.94
C VAL A 194 -2.86 15.48 -19.15
N ARG A 195 -4.18 15.59 -19.04
CA ARG A 195 -4.84 16.49 -18.11
C ARG A 195 -5.04 15.75 -16.79
N ARG A 196 -4.54 16.32 -15.71
CA ARG A 196 -4.76 15.85 -14.33
C ARG A 196 -5.84 16.70 -13.69
N ASP A 197 -6.87 16.06 -13.16
CA ASP A 197 -7.99 16.69 -12.49
C ASP A 197 -8.20 16.02 -11.13
N GLU A 198 -8.22 16.80 -10.04
CA GLU A 198 -8.29 16.29 -8.67
C GLU A 198 -9.55 16.82 -7.98
N GLU A 199 -10.37 15.90 -7.48
CA GLU A 199 -11.57 16.18 -6.71
C GLU A 199 -11.43 15.59 -5.29
N ARG A 200 -11.76 16.39 -4.28
CA ARG A 200 -11.77 15.97 -2.86
C ARG A 200 -13.06 16.42 -2.21
N ILE A 201 -13.89 15.46 -1.79
CA ILE A 201 -15.20 15.73 -1.17
C ILE A 201 -15.39 14.80 0.02
N SER A 202 -15.56 15.34 1.22
CA SER A 202 -15.92 14.59 2.44
C SER A 202 -15.11 13.28 2.65
N GLY A 203 -13.77 13.38 2.55
CA GLY A 203 -12.86 12.25 2.74
C GLY A 203 -12.72 11.32 1.53
N LEU A 204 -13.51 11.53 0.47
CA LEU A 204 -13.31 10.91 -0.83
C LEU A 204 -12.21 11.66 -1.58
N TYR A 205 -11.42 10.90 -2.33
CA TYR A 205 -10.40 11.38 -3.23
C TYR A 205 -10.64 10.79 -4.60
N ARG A 206 -10.51 11.61 -5.64
CA ARG A 206 -10.53 11.17 -7.02
C ARG A 206 -9.50 11.99 -7.79
N CYS A 207 -8.56 11.32 -8.44
CA CYS A 207 -7.64 11.96 -9.37
C CYS A 207 -7.76 11.31 -10.74
N THR A 208 -8.12 12.09 -11.74
CA THR A 208 -8.35 11.63 -13.10
C THR A 208 -7.26 12.14 -14.03
N TYR A 209 -6.59 11.23 -14.72
CA TYR A 209 -5.63 11.50 -15.79
C TYR A 209 -6.30 11.17 -17.13
N SER A 210 -6.56 12.19 -17.94
CA SER A 210 -7.17 12.03 -19.27
C SER A 210 -6.17 12.38 -20.36
N ALA A 211 -6.04 11.52 -21.37
CA ALA A 211 -5.25 11.83 -22.56
C ALA A 211 -5.80 13.08 -23.25
N VAL A 212 -4.92 13.99 -23.64
CA VAL A 212 -5.27 15.17 -24.44
C VAL A 212 -5.00 14.84 -25.90
N SER A 213 -6.04 14.87 -26.73
CA SER A 213 -5.88 14.77 -28.18
C SER A 213 -5.05 15.95 -28.67
N ALA A 214 -4.04 15.69 -29.50
CA ALA A 214 -3.38 16.76 -30.24
C ALA A 214 -4.43 17.39 -31.16
N SER A 215 -4.70 18.68 -30.95
CA SER A 215 -5.49 19.53 -31.84
C SER A 215 -4.81 19.68 -33.20
#